data_AF-A0A0F8YLQ6-F1
#
_entry.id   AF-A0A0F8YLQ6-F1
#
_cell.length_a   1.000
_cell.length_b   1.000
_cell.length_c   1.000
_cell.angle_alpha   90.00
_cell.angle_beta   90.00
_cell.angle_gamma   90.00
#
_symmetry.space_group_name_H-M   'P 1'
#
loop_
_entity.id
_entity.type
_entity.pdbx_description
1 polymer ?
#
loop_
_entity_poly.entity_id
_entity_poly.type
_entity_poly.pdbx_seq_one_letter_code
_entity_poly.pdbx_strand_id
1 'polypeptide(L)'
;RPFHEAIQNLNADIDNDWLEDIRLRGVKPYGWKYPAGLDETLKVSANYEIEIPGDLVQRATVARMLDPDFRLSYSYVVGKLFPEIKSPLKERALARADQAEQHPSNALIALIMYYRKQAAYLQSPKVGDFESARLFELAADAALAELQGQGGQLPPGAAPPGFRPEGLPALPQQPPL
;
A
#
# COMPACT_ATOMS: atom_id res chain seq x y z
N ARG A 1 -1.12 -30.27 -4.48
CA ARG A 1 -0.92 -29.59 -3.17
C ARG A 1 -1.39 -30.57 -2.09
N PRO A 2 -0.53 -31.45 -1.56
CA PRO A 2 -0.97 -32.65 -0.85
C PRO A 2 -1.77 -32.37 0.42
N PHE A 3 -1.37 -31.38 1.22
CA PHE A 3 -2.13 -30.96 2.41
C PHE A 3 -3.49 -30.32 2.07
N HIS A 4 -3.59 -29.67 0.91
CA HIS A 4 -4.83 -29.02 0.47
C HIS A 4 -5.86 -30.06 0.03
N GLU A 5 -5.43 -31.01 -0.79
CA GLU A 5 -6.26 -32.12 -1.26
C GLU A 5 -6.71 -33.01 -0.08
N ALA A 6 -5.83 -33.24 0.90
CA ALA A 6 -6.16 -34.06 2.08
C ALA A 6 -7.29 -33.44 2.94
N ILE A 7 -7.25 -32.14 3.20
CA ILE A 7 -8.30 -31.48 4.00
C ILE A 7 -9.59 -31.30 3.18
N GLN A 8 -9.50 -31.13 1.85
CA GLN A 8 -10.69 -31.08 0.99
C GLN A 8 -11.43 -32.41 1.01
N ASN A 9 -10.69 -33.51 0.83
CA ASN A 9 -11.23 -34.85 0.87
C ASN A 9 -11.81 -35.16 2.26
N LEU A 10 -11.09 -34.83 3.35
CA LEU A 10 -11.58 -35.05 4.71
C LEU A 10 -12.91 -34.33 4.98
N ASN A 11 -13.02 -33.05 4.58
CA ASN A 11 -14.26 -32.30 4.78
C ASN A 11 -15.38 -32.81 3.87
N ALA A 12 -15.07 -33.16 2.62
CA ALA A 12 -16.02 -33.77 1.72
C ALA A 12 -16.53 -35.12 2.26
N ASP A 13 -15.66 -35.93 2.85
CA ASP A 13 -16.03 -37.21 3.46
C ASP A 13 -16.96 -36.99 4.67
N ILE A 14 -16.63 -36.05 5.56
CA ILE A 14 -17.49 -35.68 6.71
C ILE A 14 -18.87 -35.17 6.23
N ASP A 15 -18.90 -34.29 5.24
CA ASP A 15 -20.14 -33.73 4.71
C ASP A 15 -20.99 -34.82 4.03
N ASN A 16 -20.37 -35.77 3.32
CA ASN A 16 -21.06 -36.90 2.70
C ASN A 16 -21.58 -37.89 3.75
N ASP A 17 -20.80 -38.18 4.79
CA ASP A 17 -21.22 -39.03 5.91
C ASP A 17 -22.43 -38.43 6.63
N TRP A 18 -22.42 -37.12 6.88
CA TRP A 18 -23.56 -36.42 7.49
C TRP A 18 -24.79 -36.44 6.59
N LEU A 19 -24.59 -36.28 5.29
CA LEU A 19 -25.69 -36.31 4.32
C LEU A 19 -26.29 -37.71 4.18
N GLU A 20 -25.47 -38.75 4.29
CA GLU A 20 -25.91 -40.14 4.35
C GLU A 20 -26.67 -40.43 5.67
N ASP A 21 -26.17 -39.97 6.82
CA ASP A 21 -26.85 -40.17 8.12
C ASP A 21 -28.21 -39.44 8.18
N ILE A 22 -28.28 -38.25 7.59
CA ILE A 22 -29.54 -37.51 7.41
C ILE A 22 -30.52 -38.28 6.51
N ARG A 23 -30.05 -38.91 5.43
CA ARG A 23 -30.89 -39.71 4.51
C ARG A 23 -31.39 -40.99 5.17
N LEU A 24 -30.51 -41.72 5.87
CA LEU A 24 -30.81 -43.03 6.42
C LEU A 24 -31.54 -42.97 7.77
N ARG A 25 -31.15 -42.03 8.65
CA ARG A 25 -31.68 -41.95 10.03
C ARG A 25 -32.62 -40.77 10.25
N GLY A 26 -32.74 -39.86 9.29
CA GLY A 26 -33.61 -38.67 9.40
C GLY A 26 -33.18 -37.68 10.48
N VAL A 27 -31.98 -37.84 11.05
CA VAL A 27 -31.43 -36.96 12.10
C VAL A 27 -30.89 -35.71 11.42
N LYS A 28 -31.66 -34.63 11.47
CA LYS A 28 -31.31 -33.35 10.85
C LYS A 28 -30.95 -32.29 11.89
N PRO A 29 -29.97 -31.42 11.62
CA PRO A 29 -29.72 -30.23 12.42
C PRO A 29 -30.96 -29.34 12.52
N TYR A 30 -31.11 -28.63 13.64
CA TYR A 30 -32.26 -27.75 13.87
C TYR A 30 -32.39 -26.68 12.77
N GLY A 31 -33.57 -26.58 12.16
CA GLY A 31 -33.87 -25.61 11.10
C GLY A 31 -33.44 -26.01 9.68
N TRP A 32 -32.78 -27.16 9.51
CA TRP A 32 -32.33 -27.62 8.20
C TRP A 32 -33.46 -28.33 7.43
N LYS A 33 -33.62 -28.00 6.14
CA LYS A 33 -34.58 -28.63 5.23
C LYS A 33 -33.82 -29.31 4.10
N TYR A 34 -34.08 -30.60 3.90
CA TYR A 34 -33.55 -31.31 2.75
C TYR A 34 -34.18 -30.72 1.47
N PRO A 35 -33.38 -30.24 0.50
CA PRO A 35 -33.91 -29.74 -0.76
C PRO A 35 -34.66 -30.86 -1.50
N ALA A 36 -35.92 -30.63 -1.87
CA ALA A 36 -36.70 -31.61 -2.61
C ALA A 36 -36.14 -31.78 -4.03
N GLY A 37 -35.92 -33.04 -4.46
CA GLY A 37 -35.49 -33.37 -5.83
C GLY A 37 -34.00 -33.64 -6.05
N LEU A 38 -33.22 -33.84 -4.97
CA LEU A 38 -31.82 -34.29 -5.09
C LEU A 38 -31.74 -35.80 -5.34
N ASP A 39 -30.98 -36.21 -6.35
CA ASP A 39 -30.64 -37.60 -6.67
C ASP A 39 -29.95 -38.27 -5.47
N GLU A 40 -30.30 -39.53 -5.18
CA GLU A 40 -29.75 -40.33 -4.08
C GLU A 40 -28.24 -40.56 -4.23
N THR A 41 -27.69 -40.41 -5.44
CA THR A 41 -26.26 -40.58 -5.72
C THR A 41 -25.41 -39.31 -5.58
N LEU A 42 -26.03 -38.18 -5.22
CA LEU A 42 -25.34 -36.89 -5.17
C LEU A 42 -24.31 -36.83 -4.03
N LYS A 43 -23.07 -36.45 -4.37
CA LYS A 43 -21.96 -36.20 -3.43
C LYS A 43 -21.69 -34.71 -3.28
N VAL A 44 -21.32 -34.30 -2.08
CA VAL A 44 -20.87 -32.95 -1.75
C VAL A 44 -19.35 -32.88 -1.90
N SER A 45 -18.86 -31.79 -2.50
CA SER A 45 -17.44 -31.45 -2.57
C SER A 45 -17.16 -30.18 -1.79
N ALA A 46 -16.23 -30.23 -0.85
CA ALA A 46 -15.78 -29.06 -0.11
C ALA A 46 -14.68 -28.32 -0.90
N ASN A 47 -15.04 -27.19 -1.52
CA ASN A 47 -14.06 -26.27 -2.10
C ASN A 47 -13.72 -25.20 -1.06
N TYR A 48 -12.52 -25.27 -0.51
CA TYR A 48 -11.96 -24.16 0.26
C TYR A 48 -10.74 -23.62 -0.47
N GLU A 49 -10.57 -22.30 -0.48
CA GLU A 49 -9.38 -21.65 -1.02
C GLU A 49 -8.46 -21.29 0.16
N ILE A 50 -7.49 -22.16 0.48
CA ILE A 50 -6.40 -21.77 1.40
C ILE A 50 -5.42 -20.96 0.56
N GLU A 51 -5.45 -19.65 0.75
CA GLU A 51 -4.41 -18.75 0.30
C GLU A 51 -3.43 -18.51 1.45
N ILE A 52 -2.17 -18.89 1.25
CA ILE A 52 -1.09 -18.57 2.19
C ILE A 52 -0.53 -17.20 1.80
N PRO A 53 -0.58 -16.16 2.67
CA PRO A 53 -0.15 -14.80 2.33
C PRO A 53 1.28 -14.72 1.77
N GLY A 54 2.18 -15.59 2.24
CA GLY A 54 3.58 -15.66 1.77
C GLY A 54 3.73 -16.09 0.30
N ASP A 55 2.79 -16.87 -0.24
CA ASP A 55 2.79 -17.30 -1.65
C ASP A 55 2.53 -16.10 -2.59
N LEU A 56 1.68 -15.16 -2.17
CA LEU A 56 1.42 -13.94 -2.92
C LEU A 56 2.70 -13.12 -3.14
N VAL A 57 3.51 -12.96 -2.10
CA VAL A 57 4.78 -12.21 -2.16
C VAL A 57 5.76 -12.89 -3.12
N GLN A 58 5.88 -14.22 -3.05
CA GLN A 58 6.76 -14.98 -3.94
C GLN A 58 6.33 -14.84 -5.40
N ARG A 59 5.04 -15.00 -5.71
CA ARG A 59 4.51 -14.81 -7.07
C ARG A 59 4.70 -13.38 -7.57
N ALA A 60 4.48 -12.37 -6.71
CA ALA A 60 4.68 -10.98 -7.07
C ALA A 60 6.16 -10.65 -7.35
N THR A 61 7.09 -11.23 -6.59
CA THR A 61 8.52 -11.08 -6.83
C THR A 61 8.95 -11.73 -8.15
N VAL A 62 8.50 -12.96 -8.43
CA VAL A 62 8.79 -13.62 -9.72
C VAL A 62 8.18 -12.85 -10.88
N ALA A 63 6.95 -12.34 -10.73
CA ALA A 63 6.31 -11.50 -11.74
C ALA A 63 7.12 -10.22 -12.01
N ARG A 64 7.67 -9.57 -10.98
CA ARG A 64 8.58 -8.41 -11.13
C ARG A 64 9.92 -8.76 -11.78
N MET A 65 10.41 -9.98 -11.63
CA MET A 65 11.62 -10.44 -12.33
C MET A 65 11.38 -10.65 -13.82
N LEU A 66 10.17 -11.06 -14.22
CA LEU A 66 9.78 -11.26 -15.62
C LEU A 66 9.36 -9.96 -16.30
N ASP A 67 8.64 -9.10 -15.57
CA ASP A 67 8.19 -7.78 -16.02
C ASP A 67 8.47 -6.76 -14.91
N PRO A 68 9.52 -5.92 -15.05
CA PRO A 68 9.87 -4.91 -14.05
C PRO A 68 8.75 -3.89 -13.77
N ASP A 69 7.85 -3.66 -14.73
CA ASP A 69 6.73 -2.74 -14.58
C ASP A 69 5.50 -3.38 -13.93
N PHE A 70 5.54 -4.69 -13.64
CA PHE A 70 4.47 -5.39 -12.97
C PHE A 70 4.17 -4.79 -11.59
N ARG A 71 2.92 -4.34 -11.42
CA ARG A 71 2.41 -3.79 -10.17
C ARG A 71 1.03 -4.33 -9.87
N LEU A 72 0.87 -4.87 -8.67
CA LEU A 72 -0.44 -5.19 -8.12
C LEU A 72 -1.12 -3.90 -7.64
N SER A 73 -2.45 -3.85 -7.76
CA SER A 73 -3.21 -2.74 -7.22
C SER A 73 -3.11 -2.72 -5.70
N TYR A 74 -3.02 -1.52 -5.12
CA TYR A 74 -2.91 -1.35 -3.66
C TYR A 74 -4.08 -2.02 -2.92
N SER A 75 -5.30 -1.88 -3.44
CA SER A 75 -6.50 -2.51 -2.85
C SER A 75 -6.41 -4.03 -2.84
N TYR A 76 -5.87 -4.65 -3.90
CA TYR A 76 -5.69 -6.10 -3.96
C TYR A 76 -4.64 -6.59 -2.96
N VAL A 77 -3.49 -5.89 -2.88
CA VAL A 77 -2.42 -6.23 -1.93
C VAL A 77 -2.91 -6.11 -0.49
N VAL A 78 -3.58 -5.01 -0.14
CA VAL A 78 -4.12 -4.80 1.20
C VAL A 78 -5.18 -5.84 1.55
N GLY A 79 -6.12 -6.13 0.63
CA GLY A 79 -7.16 -7.12 0.90
C GLY A 79 -6.63 -8.55 1.11
N LYS A 80 -5.48 -8.89 0.51
CA LYS A 80 -4.88 -10.24 0.60
C LYS A 80 -3.88 -10.36 1.76
N LEU A 81 -3.08 -9.33 2.03
CA LEU A 81 -2.05 -9.37 3.08
C LEU A 81 -2.55 -8.91 4.45
N PHE A 82 -3.55 -8.02 4.47
CA PHE A 82 -4.08 -7.39 5.68
C PHE A 82 -5.63 -7.45 5.67
N PRO A 83 -6.21 -8.66 5.77
CA PRO A 83 -7.67 -8.84 5.71
C PRO A 83 -8.43 -8.12 6.84
N GLU A 84 -7.76 -7.75 7.92
CA GLU A 84 -8.29 -6.92 9.01
C GLU A 84 -8.63 -5.48 8.57
N ILE A 85 -8.06 -5.00 7.47
CA ILE A 85 -8.31 -3.66 6.93
C ILE A 85 -9.62 -3.67 6.13
N LYS A 86 -10.72 -3.32 6.79
CA LYS A 86 -12.09 -3.31 6.22
C LYS A 86 -12.25 -2.37 5.02
N SER A 87 -11.48 -1.28 4.95
CA SER A 87 -11.58 -0.29 3.88
C SER A 87 -10.19 0.12 3.40
N PRO A 88 -9.67 -0.53 2.33
CA PRO A 88 -8.36 -0.19 1.76
C PRO A 88 -8.28 1.26 1.27
N LEU A 89 -9.40 1.85 0.82
CA LEU A 89 -9.43 3.23 0.37
C LEU A 89 -9.22 4.21 1.53
N LYS A 90 -9.85 3.94 2.68
CA LYS A 90 -9.68 4.75 3.89
C LYS A 90 -8.24 4.65 4.39
N GLU A 91 -7.67 3.45 4.42
CA GLU A 91 -6.28 3.25 4.85
C GLU A 91 -5.29 4.01 3.95
N ARG A 92 -5.51 3.94 2.63
CA ARG A 92 -4.70 4.71 1.68
C ARG A 92 -4.80 6.22 1.91
N ALA A 93 -6.00 6.71 2.25
CA ALA A 93 -6.21 8.12 2.53
C ALA A 93 -5.48 8.55 3.81
N LEU A 94 -5.51 7.73 4.87
CA LEU A 94 -4.76 7.96 6.10
C LEU A 94 -3.25 7.95 5.85
N ALA A 95 -2.73 6.94 5.16
CA ALA A 95 -1.31 6.87 4.80
C ALA A 95 -0.86 8.09 3.97
N ARG A 96 -1.72 8.60 3.08
CA ARG A 96 -1.44 9.84 2.33
C ARG A 96 -1.53 11.09 3.20
N ALA A 97 -2.43 11.12 4.18
CA ALA A 97 -2.49 12.21 5.14
C ALA A 97 -1.22 12.25 5.99
N ASP A 98 -0.75 11.11 6.49
CA ASP A 98 0.50 11.01 7.25
C ASP A 98 1.71 11.47 6.43
N GLN A 99 1.77 11.07 5.15
CA GLN A 99 2.81 11.55 4.22
C GLN A 99 2.71 13.06 3.95
N ALA A 100 1.50 13.58 3.82
CA ALA A 100 1.28 15.01 3.63
C ALA A 100 1.64 15.80 4.90
N GLU A 101 1.37 15.27 6.09
CA GLU A 101 1.77 15.86 7.37
C GLU A 101 3.29 15.96 7.49
N GLN A 102 4.01 14.92 7.08
CA GLN A 102 5.48 14.88 7.08
C GLN A 102 6.12 15.66 5.92
N HIS A 103 5.32 16.27 5.04
CA HIS A 103 5.89 16.98 3.90
C HIS A 103 6.73 18.18 4.38
N PRO A 104 7.93 18.42 3.81
CA PRO A 104 8.83 19.49 4.25
C PRO A 104 8.19 20.89 4.19
N SER A 105 7.20 21.07 3.31
CA SER A 105 6.40 22.31 3.27
C SER A 105 5.71 22.61 4.59
N ASN A 106 5.23 21.60 5.33
CA ASN A 106 4.56 21.83 6.61
C ASN A 106 5.53 22.30 7.68
N ALA A 107 6.76 21.79 7.67
CA ALA A 107 7.83 22.28 8.55
C ALA A 107 8.13 23.76 8.25
N LEU A 108 8.23 24.13 6.97
CA LEU A 108 8.41 25.52 6.54
C LEU A 108 7.22 26.41 6.94
N ILE A 109 5.98 25.94 6.77
CA ILE A 109 4.77 26.68 7.20
C ILE A 109 4.80 26.91 8.71
N ALA A 110 5.12 25.88 9.50
CA ALA A 110 5.23 26.00 10.95
C ALA A 110 6.32 27.00 11.36
N LEU A 111 7.46 26.99 10.67
CA LEU A 111 8.55 27.95 10.87
C LEU A 111 8.12 29.40 10.58
N ILE A 112 7.45 29.63 9.45
CA ILE A 112 6.91 30.96 9.09
C ILE A 112 5.94 31.45 10.17
N MET A 113 5.02 30.59 10.61
CA MET A 113 4.07 30.93 11.66
C MET A 113 4.76 31.27 12.98
N TYR A 114 5.82 30.53 13.33
CA TYR A 114 6.62 30.80 14.51
C TYR A 114 7.30 32.17 14.44
N TYR A 115 8.00 32.47 13.33
CA TYR A 115 8.66 33.77 13.17
C TYR A 115 7.70 34.95 13.20
N ARG A 116 6.51 34.83 12.58
CA ARG A 116 5.49 35.89 12.65
C ARG A 116 4.94 36.09 14.06
N LYS A 117 4.71 35.01 14.82
CA LYS A 117 4.30 35.12 16.23
C LYS A 117 5.39 35.77 17.08
N GLN A 118 6.65 35.42 16.83
CA GLN A 118 7.79 35.98 17.57
C GLN A 118 7.97 37.47 17.24
N ALA A 119 7.87 37.86 15.97
CA ALA A 119 7.89 39.27 15.57
C ALA A 119 6.77 40.08 16.24
N ALA A 120 5.53 39.57 16.22
CA ALA A 120 4.39 40.21 16.88
C ALA A 120 4.57 40.32 18.40
N TYR A 121 5.20 39.32 19.04
CA TYR A 121 5.51 39.37 20.47
C TYR A 121 6.57 40.43 20.78
N LEU A 122 7.62 40.55 19.95
CA LEU A 122 8.70 41.51 20.13
C LEU A 122 8.26 42.96 19.82
N GLN A 123 7.32 43.15 18.89
CA GLN A 123 6.64 44.43 18.63
C GLN A 123 5.66 44.84 19.74
N SER A 124 5.35 43.94 20.68
CA SER A 124 4.50 44.27 21.82
C SER A 124 5.10 45.45 22.60
N PRO A 125 4.27 46.43 23.04
CA PRO A 125 4.73 47.57 23.83
C PRO A 125 5.45 47.19 25.13
N LYS A 126 5.31 45.94 25.57
CA LYS A 126 5.96 45.40 26.77
C LYS A 126 7.42 45.01 26.56
N VAL A 127 7.82 44.68 25.34
CA VAL A 127 9.19 44.25 25.02
C VAL A 127 9.92 45.36 24.26
N GLY A 128 9.27 45.95 23.25
CA GLY A 128 9.76 47.13 22.54
C GLY A 128 11.02 46.90 21.70
N ASP A 129 11.35 45.66 21.36
CA ASP A 129 12.51 45.33 20.53
C ASP A 129 12.10 45.23 19.05
N PHE A 130 11.95 46.41 18.45
CA PHE A 130 11.51 46.55 17.06
C PHE A 130 12.56 46.09 16.03
N GLU A 131 13.85 46.16 16.37
CA GLU A 131 14.91 45.68 15.46
C GLU A 131 14.90 44.16 15.35
N SER A 132 14.85 43.46 16.49
CA SER A 132 14.75 42.00 16.47
C SER A 132 13.45 41.53 15.81
N ALA A 133 12.33 42.23 16.05
CA ALA A 133 11.08 41.90 15.39
C ALA A 133 11.17 41.99 13.86
N ARG A 134 11.85 43.01 13.33
CA ARG A 134 12.07 43.18 11.88
C ARG A 134 12.92 42.06 11.29
N LEU A 135 13.92 41.57 12.04
CA LEU A 135 14.72 40.41 11.61
C LEU A 135 13.87 39.14 11.49
N PHE A 136 12.95 38.92 12.44
CA PHE A 136 12.02 37.79 12.38
C PHE A 136 11.00 37.91 11.24
N GLU A 137 10.51 39.11 10.92
CA GLU A 137 9.67 39.33 9.73
C GLU A 137 10.43 39.00 8.43
N LEU A 138 11.67 39.49 8.31
CA LEU A 138 12.50 39.22 7.13
C LEU A 138 12.83 37.73 6.98
N ALA A 139 13.10 37.04 8.09
CA ALA A 139 13.29 35.59 8.11
C ALA A 139 12.01 34.84 7.71
N ALA A 140 10.83 35.31 8.14
CA ALA A 140 9.55 34.74 7.72
C ALA A 140 9.30 34.91 6.22
N ASP A 141 9.64 36.08 5.66
CA ASP A 141 9.47 36.36 4.23
C ASP A 141 10.44 35.55 3.37
N ALA A 142 11.68 35.34 3.83
CA ALA A 142 12.64 34.46 3.16
C ALA A 142 12.15 33.00 3.13
N ALA A 143 11.62 32.49 4.25
CA ALA A 143 11.06 31.14 4.32
C ALA A 143 9.78 31.00 3.45
N LEU A 144 8.98 32.07 3.34
CA LEU A 144 7.82 32.10 2.44
C LEU A 144 8.26 32.05 0.97
N ALA A 145 9.30 32.78 0.60
CA ALA A 145 9.86 32.72 -0.76
C ALA A 145 10.42 31.32 -1.09
N GLU A 146 11.05 30.65 -0.13
CA GLU A 146 11.49 29.25 -0.28
C GLU A 146 10.30 28.31 -0.50
N LEU A 147 9.22 28.45 0.29
CA LEU A 147 8.00 27.67 0.13
C LEU A 147 7.37 27.86 -1.26
N GLN A 148 7.38 29.09 -1.78
CA GLN A 148 6.88 29.40 -3.13
C GLN A 148 7.79 28.84 -4.23
N GLY A 149 9.10 28.85 -4.03
CA GLY A 149 10.09 28.27 -4.95
C GLY A 149 10.08 26.74 -4.98
N GLN A 150 9.78 26.09 -3.85
CA GLN A 150 9.74 24.63 -3.73
C GLN A 150 8.52 23.98 -4.41
N GLY A 151 7.52 24.76 -4.85
CA GLY A 151 6.37 24.26 -5.62
C GLY A 151 6.72 23.58 -6.95
N GLY A 152 7.99 23.66 -7.40
CA GLY A 152 8.49 23.05 -8.64
C GLY A 152 9.48 21.88 -8.47
N GLN A 153 9.93 21.55 -7.25
CA GLN A 153 10.89 20.45 -7.07
C GLN A 153 10.15 19.13 -6.85
N LEU A 154 9.97 18.37 -7.95
CA LEU A 154 9.66 16.94 -7.85
C LEU A 154 10.71 16.24 -6.97
N PRO A 155 10.31 15.32 -6.07
CA PRO A 155 11.24 14.61 -5.21
C PRO A 155 12.32 13.90 -6.05
N PRO A 156 13.61 14.01 -5.68
CA PRO A 156 14.69 13.32 -6.38
C PRO A 156 14.59 11.83 -6.07
N GLY A 157 13.99 11.07 -6.98
CA GLY A 157 13.80 9.63 -6.83
C GLY A 157 13.02 8.95 -7.94
N ALA A 158 12.33 9.69 -8.81
CA ALA A 158 11.74 9.13 -10.02
C ALA A 158 12.76 9.15 -11.17
N ALA A 159 13.72 8.22 -11.13
CA ALA A 159 14.46 7.87 -12.34
C ALA A 159 13.48 7.23 -13.34
N PRO A 160 13.32 7.76 -14.56
CA PRO A 160 12.60 7.05 -15.60
C PRO A 160 13.36 5.76 -15.96
N PRO A 161 12.70 4.60 -16.06
CA PRO A 161 13.36 3.37 -16.48
C PRO A 161 13.74 3.52 -17.96
N GLY A 162 15.03 3.71 -18.27
CA GLY A 162 15.44 3.79 -19.67
C GLY A 162 16.85 4.24 -20.04
N PHE A 163 17.70 4.71 -19.12
CA PHE A 163 19.06 5.11 -19.50
C PHE A 163 20.11 4.10 -19.03
N ARG A 164 20.45 3.15 -19.90
CA ARG A 164 21.77 2.50 -19.91
C ARG A 164 22.72 3.42 -20.69
N PRO A 165 23.80 3.95 -20.08
CA PRO A 165 24.90 4.52 -20.86
C PRO A 165 25.85 3.38 -21.27
N GLU A 166 25.43 2.54 -22.21
CA GLU A 166 26.38 1.72 -22.99
C GLU A 166 26.27 2.14 -24.45
N GLY A 167 27.09 3.11 -24.80
CA GLY A 167 27.21 3.64 -26.15
C GLY A 167 28.39 4.58 -26.21
N LEU A 168 29.60 4.03 -26.36
CA LEU A 168 30.65 4.74 -27.09
C LEU A 168 31.24 3.81 -28.17
N PRO A 169 31.23 4.25 -29.45
CA PRO A 169 31.67 3.49 -30.61
C PRO A 169 33.19 3.48 -30.81
N ALA A 170 33.63 2.54 -31.65
CA ALA A 170 34.99 2.15 -32.03
C ALA A 170 36.06 3.27 -32.09
N LEU A 171 37.23 2.99 -31.48
CA LEU A 171 38.45 3.76 -31.71
C LEU A 171 39.14 3.33 -33.01
N PRO A 172 39.69 4.28 -33.79
CA PRO A 172 40.16 4.09 -35.16
C PRO A 172 41.51 3.35 -35.27
N GLN A 173 41.65 2.55 -36.33
CA GLN A 173 42.92 2.00 -36.81
C GLN A 173 43.92 3.13 -37.10
N GLN A 174 45.17 2.97 -36.65
CA GLN A 174 46.31 3.74 -37.16
C GLN A 174 47.29 2.80 -37.90
N PRO A 175 47.90 3.23 -39.03
CA PRO A 175 48.61 2.36 -39.97
C PRO A 175 50.15 2.50 -39.85
N PRO A 176 50.96 1.99 -40.80
CA PRO A 176 52.00 0.98 -40.58
C PRO A 176 53.41 1.55 -40.35
N LEU A 177 54.30 0.73 -39.75
CA LEU A 177 55.75 0.74 -39.98
C LEU A 177 56.29 -0.69 -39.91
#